data_AF-A0A968FZA0-F1
#
_entry.id   AF-A0A968FZA0-F1
#
_cell.length_a   1.000
_cell.length_b   1.000
_cell.length_c   1.000
_cell.angle_alpha   90.00
_cell.angle_beta   90.00
_cell.angle_gamma   90.00
#
_symmetry.space_group_name_H-M   'P 1'
#
loop_
_entity.id
_entity.type
_entity.pdbx_description
1 polymer ?
#
loop_
_entity_poly.entity_id
_entity_poly.type
_entity_poly.pdbx_seq_one_letter_code
_entity_poly.pdbx_strand_id
1 'polypeptide(L)'
;MDALIWLTDKVKADKNATAILYYSGHGWVDKSNNKYYLIPYDIADRSKLIRYALSAQDFTDLIGEINAKRMLAILDCCHAAGMDVKSIDSTGIGERKAVPA
;
A
#
# COMPACT_ATOMS: atom_id res chain seq x y z
N MET A 1 -8.11 -7.30 6.19
CA MET A 1 -7.33 -6.34 6.99
C MET A 1 -6.38 -7.01 7.96
N ASP A 2 -6.65 -8.25 8.38
CA ASP A 2 -5.85 -9.02 9.35
C ASP A 2 -4.34 -9.03 9.09
N ALA A 3 -3.93 -9.11 7.81
CA ALA A 3 -2.51 -9.07 7.43
C ALA A 3 -1.83 -7.73 7.78
N LEU A 4 -2.52 -6.59 7.62
CA LEU A 4 -2.00 -5.27 7.97
C LEU A 4 -1.93 -5.12 9.50
N ILE A 5 -2.95 -5.59 10.22
CA ILE A 5 -2.95 -5.58 11.69
C ILE A 5 -1.78 -6.41 12.23
N TRP A 6 -1.59 -7.61 11.70
CA TRP A 6 -0.45 -8.47 12.05
C TRP A 6 0.89 -7.77 11.79
N LEU A 7 1.05 -7.11 10.65
CA LEU A 7 2.29 -6.39 10.31
C LEU A 7 2.54 -5.26 11.30
N THR A 8 1.51 -4.48 11.64
CA THR A 8 1.57 -3.43 12.66
C THR A 8 2.05 -3.96 14.01
N ASP A 9 1.52 -5.10 14.45
CA ASP A 9 1.92 -5.71 15.73
C ASP A 9 3.38 -6.19 15.72
N LYS A 10 3.84 -6.76 14.60
CA LYS A 10 5.25 -7.16 14.46
C LYS A 10 6.20 -5.97 14.49
N VAL A 11 5.84 -4.89 13.81
CA VAL A 11 6.62 -3.66 13.79
C VAL A 11 6.66 -3.01 15.18
N LYS A 12 5.54 -2.96 15.90
CA LYS A 12 5.49 -2.41 17.27
C LYS A 12 6.39 -3.17 18.25
N ALA A 13 6.54 -4.48 18.07
CA ALA A 13 7.36 -5.33 18.92
C ALA A 13 8.88 -5.15 18.72
N ASP A 14 9.31 -4.60 17.57
CA ASP A 14 10.72 -4.38 17.26
C ASP A 14 10.97 -2.97 16.68
N LYS A 15 11.59 -2.11 17.50
CA LYS A 15 11.93 -0.72 17.12
C LYS A 15 12.92 -0.61 15.95
N ASN A 16 13.58 -1.69 15.55
CA ASN A 16 14.49 -1.73 14.39
C ASN A 16 13.90 -2.47 13.18
N ALA A 17 12.63 -2.87 13.25
CA ALA A 17 11.95 -3.60 12.20
C ALA A 17 12.00 -2.86 10.86
N THR A 18 12.15 -3.64 9.80
CA THR A 18 11.91 -3.22 8.41
C THR A 18 10.63 -3.89 7.97
N ALA A 19 9.62 -3.09 7.63
CA ALA A 19 8.37 -3.59 7.05
C ALA A 19 8.50 -3.65 5.53
N ILE A 20 8.13 -4.79 4.94
CA ILE A 20 7.97 -4.93 3.50
C ILE A 20 6.53 -5.36 3.23
N LEU A 21 5.83 -4.57 2.43
CA LEU A 21 4.47 -4.84 1.98
C LEU A 21 4.50 -5.02 0.46
N TYR A 22 4.12 -6.19 -0.01
CA TYR A 22 3.97 -6.48 -1.43
C TYR A 22 2.52 -6.85 -1.70
N TYR A 23 1.90 -6.12 -2.61
CA TYR A 23 0.58 -6.44 -3.13
C TYR A 23 0.67 -6.68 -4.62
N SER A 24 0.08 -7.77 -5.09
CA SER A 24 -0.11 -8.07 -6.51
C SER A 24 -1.56 -8.45 -6.74
N GLY A 25 -2.20 -7.85 -7.75
CA GLY A 25 -3.60 -8.10 -8.03
C GLY A 25 -4.23 -7.10 -8.99
N HIS A 26 -5.57 -7.09 -9.02
CA HIS A 26 -6.30 -6.14 -9.85
C HIS A 26 -6.40 -4.79 -9.15
N GLY A 27 -6.26 -3.71 -9.92
CA GLY A 27 -6.60 -2.37 -9.50
C GLY A 27 -7.78 -1.86 -10.32
N TRP A 28 -8.61 -1.03 -9.70
CA TRP A 28 -9.79 -0.45 -10.32
C TRP A 28 -9.84 1.04 -10.11
N VAL A 29 -10.29 1.77 -11.13
CA VAL A 29 -10.60 3.19 -11.04
C VAL A 29 -12.09 3.38 -11.23
N ASP A 30 -12.75 3.95 -10.22
CA ASP A 30 -14.12 4.42 -10.36
C ASP A 30 -14.09 5.82 -10.98
N LYS A 31 -14.45 5.90 -12.26
CA LYS A 31 -14.43 7.15 -13.02
C LYS A 31 -15.48 8.16 -12.56
N SER A 32 -16.51 7.73 -11.81
CA SER A 32 -17.57 8.63 -11.33
C SER A 32 -17.10 9.55 -10.20
N ASN A 33 -16.14 9.08 -9.40
CA ASN A 33 -15.59 9.80 -8.24
C ASN A 33 -14.05 9.89 -8.27
N ASN A 34 -13.42 9.42 -9.34
CA ASN A 34 -11.98 9.36 -9.55
C ASN A 34 -11.21 8.66 -8.41
N LYS A 35 -11.82 7.65 -7.79
CA LYS A 35 -11.20 6.87 -6.70
C LYS A 35 -10.58 5.59 -7.23
N TYR A 36 -9.46 5.22 -6.61
CA TYR A 36 -8.72 4.02 -6.92
C TYR A 36 -8.95 2.95 -5.84
N TYR A 37 -8.96 1.69 -6.25
CA TYR A 37 -9.20 0.55 -5.38
C TYR A 37 -8.29 -0.61 -5.71
N LEU A 38 -7.81 -1.31 -4.68
CA LEU A 38 -7.18 -2.62 -4.78
C LEU A 38 -8.27 -3.69 -4.66
N ILE A 39 -8.30 -4.62 -5.61
CA ILE A 39 -9.25 -5.73 -5.66
C ILE A 39 -8.50 -7.02 -5.28
N PRO A 40 -8.69 -7.55 -4.07
CA PRO A 40 -8.14 -8.84 -3.67
C PRO A 40 -8.53 -9.96 -4.63
N TYR A 41 -7.62 -10.92 -4.83
CA TYR A 41 -7.76 -12.04 -5.76
C TYR A 41 -8.96 -12.97 -5.46
N ASP A 42 -9.48 -12.96 -4.23
CA ASP A 42 -10.49 -13.93 -3.76
C ASP A 42 -11.96 -13.47 -3.89
N ILE A 43 -12.27 -12.44 -4.69
CA ILE A 43 -13.66 -12.00 -4.87
C ILE A 43 -14.35 -12.84 -5.94
N ALA A 44 -14.90 -13.98 -5.53
CA ALA A 44 -15.73 -14.84 -6.38
C ALA A 44 -17.05 -14.18 -6.81
N ASP A 45 -17.54 -13.19 -6.04
CA ASP A 45 -18.82 -12.52 -6.25
C ASP A 45 -18.62 -11.04 -6.57
N ARG A 46 -18.76 -10.69 -7.86
CA ARG A 46 -18.64 -9.32 -8.37
C ARG A 46 -19.65 -8.35 -7.76
N SER A 47 -20.78 -8.83 -7.23
CA SER A 47 -21.75 -7.96 -6.55
C SER A 47 -21.25 -7.45 -5.18
N LYS A 48 -20.21 -8.10 -4.63
CA LYS A 48 -19.57 -7.73 -3.36
C LYS A 48 -18.27 -6.96 -3.56
N LEU A 49 -17.90 -6.61 -4.80
CA LEU A 49 -16.66 -5.90 -5.11
C LEU A 49 -16.49 -4.66 -4.23
N ILE A 50 -17.53 -3.84 -4.08
CA ILE A 50 -17.52 -2.61 -3.27
C ILE A 50 -17.20 -2.89 -1.79
N ARG A 51 -17.54 -4.08 -1.28
CA ARG A 51 -17.34 -4.47 0.12
C ARG A 51 -15.92 -4.96 0.41
N TYR A 52 -15.20 -5.44 -0.60
CA TYR A 52 -13.87 -6.04 -0.47
C TYR A 52 -12.79 -5.22 -1.20
N ALA A 53 -13.20 -4.31 -2.06
CA ALA A 53 -12.33 -3.33 -2.70
C ALA A 53 -11.78 -2.41 -1.62
N LEU A 54 -10.47 -2.49 -1.40
CA LEU A 54 -9.79 -1.60 -0.49
C LEU A 54 -9.50 -0.31 -1.24
N SER A 55 -10.08 0.81 -0.81
CA SER A 55 -9.79 2.08 -1.46
C SER A 55 -8.31 2.44 -1.26
N ALA A 56 -7.73 3.17 -2.22
CA ALA A 56 -6.37 3.68 -2.11
C ALA A 56 -6.19 4.53 -0.85
N GLN A 57 -7.21 5.31 -0.49
CA GLN A 57 -7.20 6.15 0.70
C GLN A 57 -7.13 5.28 1.97
N ASP A 58 -8.04 4.31 2.12
CA ASP A 58 -8.03 3.42 3.29
C ASP A 58 -6.72 2.65 3.37
N PHE A 59 -6.19 2.20 2.22
CA PHE A 59 -4.89 1.54 2.15
C PHE A 59 -3.77 2.47 2.63
N THR A 60 -3.70 3.70 2.11
CA THR A 60 -2.69 4.70 2.46
C THR A 60 -2.78 5.12 3.93
N ASP A 61 -3.98 5.24 4.49
CA ASP A 61 -4.19 5.55 5.90
C ASP A 61 -3.69 4.40 6.79
N LEU A 62 -4.04 3.15 6.46
CA LEU A 62 -3.61 1.98 7.23
C LEU A 62 -2.09 1.77 7.18
N ILE A 63 -1.46 1.91 6.03
CA ILE A 63 0.01 1.82 5.94
C ILE A 63 0.69 2.98 6.67
N GLY A 64 0.05 4.15 6.71
CA GLY A 64 0.53 5.31 7.46
C GLY A 64 0.57 5.08 8.98
N GLU A 65 -0.26 4.19 9.50
CA GLU A 65 -0.22 3.77 10.91
C GLU A 65 0.92 2.80 11.24
N ILE A 66 1.55 2.19 10.22
CA ILE A 66 2.66 1.24 10.41
C ILE A 66 3.95 2.02 10.66
N ASN A 67 4.23 2.29 11.94
CA ASN A 67 5.42 3.04 12.36
C ASN A 67 6.69 2.17 12.40
N ALA A 68 7.12 1.69 11.24
CA ALA A 68 8.37 0.96 11.09
C ALA A 68 9.54 1.93 10.90
N LYS A 69 10.72 1.56 11.41
CA LYS A 69 11.96 2.34 11.19
C LYS A 69 12.29 2.46 9.70
N ARG A 70 11.94 1.43 8.92
CA ARG A 70 12.07 1.37 7.47
C ARG A 70 10.84 0.69 6.90
N MET A 71 10.23 1.25 5.86
CA MET A 71 9.10 0.66 5.17
C MET A 71 9.32 0.69 3.65
N LEU A 72 9.05 -0.44 3.00
CA LEU A 72 8.98 -0.56 1.55
C LEU A 72 7.61 -1.14 1.18
N ALA A 73 6.83 -0.37 0.42
CA ALA A 73 5.57 -0.82 -0.15
C ALA A 73 5.71 -0.95 -1.67
N ILE A 74 5.35 -2.11 -2.22
CA ILE A 74 5.39 -2.40 -3.65
C ILE A 74 3.99 -2.82 -4.07
N LEU A 75 3.42 -2.09 -5.03
CA LEU A 75 2.11 -2.34 -5.60
C LEU A 75 2.24 -2.76 -7.06
N ASP A 76 1.90 -4.01 -7.35
CA ASP A 76 1.87 -4.60 -8.69
C ASP A 76 0.41 -4.79 -9.13
N CYS A 77 -0.21 -3.70 -9.59
CA CYS A 77 -1.60 -3.70 -10.06
C CYS A 77 -1.85 -2.63 -11.14
N CYS A 78 -2.87 -2.84 -11.98
CA CYS A 78 -3.29 -1.83 -12.94
C CYS A 78 -3.69 -0.53 -12.20
N HIS A 79 -3.21 0.62 -12.66
CA HIS A 79 -3.41 1.92 -11.99
C HIS A 79 -2.72 2.09 -10.63
N ALA A 80 -1.69 1.30 -10.31
CA ALA A 80 -0.89 1.47 -9.08
C ALA A 80 -0.37 2.91 -8.87
N ALA A 81 -0.02 3.62 -9.95
CA ALA A 81 0.41 5.02 -9.89
C ALA A 81 -0.65 5.98 -9.34
N GLY A 82 -1.94 5.64 -9.44
CA GLY A 82 -3.06 6.43 -8.90
C GLY A 82 -3.39 6.15 -7.44
N MET A 83 -2.74 5.15 -6.82
CA MET A 83 -2.99 4.78 -5.41
C MET A 83 -2.37 5.75 -4.40
N ASP A 84 -1.61 6.75 -4.87
CA ASP A 84 -0.96 7.82 -4.08
C ASP A 84 -0.41 7.31 -2.73
N VAL A 85 0.32 6.18 -2.78
CA VAL A 85 1.11 5.68 -1.65
C VAL A 85 2.20 6.72 -1.43
N LYS A 86 1.83 7.67 -0.57
CA LYS A 86 2.58 8.83 -0.12
C LYS A 86 4.08 8.62 -0.27
N SER A 87 4.72 9.52 -1.01
CA SER A 87 6.16 9.73 -0.93
C SER A 87 6.58 9.70 0.54
N ILE A 88 7.17 8.59 0.96
CA ILE A 88 7.90 8.50 2.22
C ILE A 88 8.90 9.65 2.17
N ASP A 89 8.76 10.60 3.09
CA ASP A 89 9.63 11.76 3.16
C ASP A 89 11.08 11.27 3.12
N SER A 90 11.79 11.70 2.07
CA SER A 90 13.17 11.34 1.78
C SER A 90 14.14 11.86 2.86
N THR A 91 13.66 12.56 3.89
CA THR A 91 14.46 13.04 5.02
C THR A 91 15.24 11.94 5.75
N GLY A 92 14.95 10.65 5.51
CA GLY A 92 15.78 9.51 5.95
C GLY A 92 16.58 8.78 4.86
N ILE A 93 16.41 9.13 3.59
CA ILE A 93 17.07 8.48 2.45
C ILE A 93 17.95 9.52 1.76
N GLY A 94 19.22 9.60 2.17
CA GLY A 94 20.18 10.51 1.57
C GLY A 94 20.14 10.43 0.04
N GLU A 95 20.05 11.59 -0.61
CA GLU A 95 20.08 11.73 -2.06
C GLU A 95 21.19 10.85 -2.65
N ARG A 96 20.81 9.75 -3.30
CA ARG A 96 21.75 9.03 -4.17
C ARG A 96 21.74 9.77 -5.50
N LYS A 97 22.82 10.53 -5.74
CA LYS A 97 23.13 11.06 -7.07
C LYS A 97 23.04 9.94 -8.10
N ALA A 98 22.34 10.21 -9.20
CA ALA A 98 22.31 9.33 -10.36
C ALA A 98 23.74 9.01 -10.80
N VAL A 99 24.05 7.73 -10.93
CA VAL A 99 25.24 7.26 -11.63
C VAL A 99 24.93 7.36 -13.12
N PRO A 100 25.66 8.17 -13.90
CA PRO A 100 25.44 8.26 -15.34
C PRO A 100 25.84 6.95 -16.03
N ALA A 101 25.17 6.70 -17.16
CA ALA A 101 25.30 5.52 -18.01
C ALA A 101 26.73 5.28 -18.53
#